data_AF-B7J249-F1
#
_entry.id   AF-B7J249-F1
#
_cell.length_a   1.000
_cell.length_b   1.000
_cell.length_c   1.000
_cell.angle_alpha   90.00
_cell.angle_beta   90.00
_cell.angle_gamma   90.00
#
_symmetry.space_group_name_H-M   'P 1'
#
loop_
_entity.id
_entity.type
_entity.pdbx_description
1 polymer ?
#
loop_
_entity_poly.entity_id
_entity_poly.type
_entity_poly.pdbx_seq_one_letter_code
_entity_poly.pdbx_strand_id
1 'polypeptide(L)'
;MGQKVHPYSLRVKINKDWKSKWYFDKKLYSAILHEDFLIRREIMKFLKGIKFDISDIEIIRNNPQKVTVVIVTPRPGSVIGLKGSNLEKIGQLLTKKISKKISIKIKEVKRPELDAQIIANGIAKQVENRASYRKVLKSSLSTSMLKGAQGLKIKIAGRLGGAEIARSFEVKEGRVPLHTLRANIDYGFSEAQTTYGIIGVKVWLFKGEVLGRQTNSDAGQVINKKPFRERGDAVKNFDKTLNNREKANEKQTRLLDKKDGLSKDEVDLLNKKKFSASFSKERDDSNEQDIGG
;
A
#
# COMPACT_ATOMS: atom_id res chain seq x y z
N MET A 1 -26.72 -27.45 2.85
CA MET A 1 -26.00 -26.16 2.99
C MET A 1 -24.92 -26.08 1.93
N GLY A 2 -25.01 -25.13 1.01
CA GLY A 2 -24.03 -24.99 -0.08
C GLY A 2 -22.67 -24.47 0.37
N GLN A 3 -21.65 -24.72 -0.45
CA GLN A 3 -20.32 -24.11 -0.28
C GLN A 3 -20.41 -22.61 -0.54
N LYS A 4 -19.65 -21.81 0.22
CA LYS A 4 -19.60 -20.34 0.08
C LYS A 4 -18.22 -19.93 -0.43
N VAL A 5 -18.18 -18.99 -1.37
CA VAL A 5 -16.94 -18.41 -1.90
C VAL A 5 -16.23 -17.60 -0.81
N HIS A 6 -14.90 -17.56 -0.83
CA HIS A 6 -14.11 -16.76 0.11
C HIS A 6 -14.39 -15.25 -0.09
N PRO A 7 -14.81 -14.50 0.94
CA PRO A 7 -15.24 -13.11 0.78
C PRO A 7 -14.16 -12.19 0.21
N TYR A 8 -12.90 -12.44 0.54
CA TYR A 8 -11.75 -11.71 0.00
C TYR A 8 -11.54 -11.98 -1.50
N SER A 9 -11.60 -13.25 -1.94
CA SER A 9 -11.27 -13.62 -3.32
C SER A 9 -12.27 -13.05 -4.31
N LEU A 10 -13.56 -13.06 -3.93
CA LEU A 10 -14.65 -12.45 -4.70
C LEU A 10 -14.48 -10.94 -4.90
N ARG A 11 -13.64 -10.30 -4.08
CA ARG A 11 -13.48 -8.84 -3.96
C ARG A 11 -12.13 -8.32 -4.43
N VAL A 12 -11.19 -9.21 -4.78
CA VAL A 12 -9.90 -8.83 -5.34
C VAL A 12 -10.13 -8.03 -6.63
N LYS A 13 -9.39 -6.94 -6.82
CA LYS A 13 -9.49 -5.97 -7.95
C LYS A 13 -10.75 -5.10 -7.96
N ILE A 14 -11.76 -5.38 -7.12
CA ILE A 14 -12.96 -4.53 -6.98
C ILE A 14 -12.78 -3.55 -5.81
N ASN A 15 -12.61 -4.08 -4.59
CA ASN A 15 -12.41 -3.26 -3.38
C ASN A 15 -11.30 -3.80 -2.47
N LYS A 16 -10.67 -4.94 -2.82
CA LYS A 16 -9.48 -5.47 -2.15
C LYS A 16 -8.32 -5.55 -3.14
N ASP A 17 -7.12 -5.30 -2.64
CA ASP A 17 -5.87 -5.39 -3.39
C ASP A 17 -5.18 -6.75 -3.15
N TRP A 18 -4.07 -7.01 -3.83
CA TRP A 18 -3.27 -8.21 -3.65
C TRP A 18 -2.41 -8.12 -2.37
N LYS A 19 -2.27 -9.24 -1.65
CA LYS A 19 -1.35 -9.35 -0.51
C LYS A 19 0.12 -9.48 -0.92
N SER A 20 0.39 -9.94 -2.14
CA SER A 20 1.72 -9.96 -2.74
C SER A 20 1.67 -9.13 -4.02
N LYS A 21 2.52 -8.11 -4.11
CA LYS A 21 2.57 -7.15 -5.23
C LYS A 21 3.94 -7.23 -5.88
N TRP A 22 4.00 -7.94 -6.99
CA TRP A 22 5.21 -8.10 -7.79
C TRP A 22 4.85 -8.61 -9.17
N TYR A 23 5.76 -8.42 -10.12
CA TYR A 23 5.66 -8.95 -11.46
C TYR A 23 7.00 -9.55 -11.86
N PHE A 24 6.97 -10.74 -12.44
CA PHE A 24 8.14 -11.47 -12.94
C PHE A 24 7.75 -12.30 -14.15
N ASP A 25 8.73 -12.66 -14.95
CA ASP A 25 8.53 -13.56 -16.09
C ASP A 25 8.02 -14.93 -15.65
N LYS A 26 7.27 -15.58 -16.56
CA LYS A 26 6.65 -16.89 -16.34
C LYS A 26 7.65 -17.95 -15.83
N LYS A 27 8.90 -17.89 -16.29
CA LYS A 27 9.96 -18.83 -15.90
C LYS A 27 10.32 -18.74 -14.40
N LEU A 28 10.28 -17.54 -13.83
CA LEU A 28 10.69 -17.29 -12.43
C LEU A 28 9.51 -17.26 -11.45
N TYR A 29 8.27 -17.21 -11.95
CA TYR A 29 7.07 -17.10 -11.14
C TYR A 29 6.99 -18.16 -10.03
N SER A 30 7.24 -19.43 -10.37
CA SER A 30 7.15 -20.55 -9.40
C SER A 30 8.16 -20.39 -8.25
N ALA A 31 9.43 -20.15 -8.56
CA ALA A 31 10.48 -19.98 -7.56
C ALA A 31 10.17 -18.82 -6.60
N ILE A 32 9.66 -17.71 -7.14
CA ILE A 32 9.34 -16.50 -6.36
C ILE A 32 8.10 -16.71 -5.50
N LEU A 33 7.11 -17.44 -6.01
CA LEU A 33 5.94 -17.82 -5.23
C LEU A 33 6.32 -18.73 -4.05
N HIS A 34 7.21 -19.71 -4.27
CA HIS A 34 7.74 -20.54 -3.19
C HIS A 34 8.52 -19.71 -2.16
N GLU A 35 9.35 -18.75 -2.59
CA GLU A 35 10.00 -17.80 -1.68
C GLU A 35 8.97 -17.03 -0.84
N ASP A 36 7.90 -16.49 -1.45
CA ASP A 36 6.85 -15.76 -0.74
C ASP A 36 6.16 -16.62 0.33
N PHE A 37 5.87 -17.89 0.02
CA PHE A 37 5.31 -18.83 1.00
C PHE A 37 6.29 -19.10 2.15
N LEU A 38 7.58 -19.27 1.86
CA LEU A 38 8.61 -19.43 2.89
C LEU A 38 8.66 -18.21 3.81
N ILE A 39 8.70 -16.99 3.26
CA ILE A 39 8.70 -15.74 4.05
C ILE A 39 7.50 -15.72 5.00
N ARG A 40 6.29 -15.92 4.47
CA ARG A 40 5.05 -15.91 5.26
C ARG A 40 5.08 -16.94 6.37
N ARG A 41 5.55 -18.15 6.07
CA ARG A 41 5.64 -19.26 7.02
C ARG A 41 6.62 -18.97 8.14
N GLU A 42 7.83 -18.50 7.83
CA GLU A 42 8.85 -18.22 8.85
C GLU A 42 8.44 -17.05 9.76
N ILE A 43 7.88 -15.98 9.20
CA ILE A 43 7.37 -14.85 9.98
C ILE A 43 6.24 -15.29 10.90
N MET A 44 5.27 -16.06 10.38
CA MET A 44 4.17 -16.58 11.20
C MET A 44 4.66 -17.53 12.30
N LYS A 45 5.64 -18.40 12.01
CA LYS A 45 6.24 -19.30 13.02
C LYS A 45 6.92 -18.52 14.13
N PHE A 46 7.78 -17.56 13.77
CA PHE A 46 8.50 -16.74 14.74
C PHE A 46 7.52 -15.97 15.64
N LEU A 47 6.51 -15.34 15.04
CA LEU A 47 5.54 -14.52 15.76
C LEU A 47 4.55 -15.34 16.61
N LYS A 48 4.21 -16.57 16.20
CA LYS A 48 3.44 -17.51 17.03
C LYS A 48 4.17 -17.82 18.34
N GLY A 49 5.50 -17.98 18.31
CA GLY A 49 6.31 -18.21 19.51
C GLY A 49 6.19 -17.10 20.55
N ILE A 50 5.92 -15.86 20.13
CA ILE A 50 5.81 -14.69 21.00
C ILE A 50 4.34 -14.31 21.28
N LYS A 51 3.37 -15.12 20.83
CA LYS A 51 1.92 -14.95 21.05
C LYS A 51 1.34 -13.61 20.55
N PHE A 52 1.91 -13.03 19.49
CA PHE A 52 1.45 -11.73 18.97
C PHE A 52 0.33 -11.83 17.94
N ASP A 53 -0.48 -10.77 17.86
CA ASP A 53 -1.53 -10.63 16.85
C ASP A 53 -0.97 -9.94 15.60
N ILE A 54 -1.16 -10.60 14.46
CA ILE A 54 -0.86 -10.08 13.13
C ILE A 54 -2.18 -10.01 12.41
N SER A 55 -2.44 -8.91 11.72
CA SER A 55 -3.56 -8.84 10.80
C SER A 55 -3.19 -9.40 9.44
N ASP A 56 -2.15 -8.84 8.83
CA ASP A 56 -1.72 -9.20 7.49
C ASP A 56 -0.20 -9.08 7.30
N ILE A 57 0.29 -9.81 6.30
CA ILE A 57 1.67 -9.72 5.81
C ILE A 57 1.57 -9.35 4.33
N GLU A 58 2.09 -8.20 3.94
CA GLU A 58 2.19 -7.81 2.54
C GLU A 58 3.62 -8.00 2.04
N ILE A 59 3.78 -8.55 0.84
CA ILE A 59 5.09 -8.70 0.21
C ILE A 59 5.11 -7.85 -1.05
N ILE A 60 6.07 -6.94 -1.13
CA ILE A 60 6.25 -6.02 -2.25
C ILE A 60 7.64 -6.28 -2.83
N ARG A 61 7.71 -6.57 -4.13
CA ARG A 61 8.99 -6.72 -4.85
C ARG A 61 8.99 -5.75 -6.02
N ASN A 62 9.65 -4.60 -5.82
CA ASN A 62 9.85 -3.60 -6.87
C ASN A 62 11.09 -3.90 -7.71
N ASN A 63 12.11 -4.50 -7.07
CA ASN A 63 13.37 -4.85 -7.71
C ASN A 63 13.57 -6.37 -7.55
N PRO A 64 14.11 -7.07 -8.56
CA PRO A 64 14.31 -8.52 -8.50
C PRO A 64 15.19 -8.98 -7.33
N GLN A 65 16.11 -8.11 -6.89
CA GLN A 65 17.06 -8.36 -5.82
C GLN A 65 16.61 -7.88 -4.42
N LYS A 66 15.49 -7.14 -4.33
CA LYS A 66 15.02 -6.55 -3.07
C LYS A 66 13.59 -6.96 -2.75
N VAL A 67 13.38 -7.55 -1.58
CA VAL A 67 12.07 -7.95 -1.08
C VAL A 67 11.69 -7.03 0.08
N THR A 68 10.57 -6.33 -0.04
CA THR A 68 10.02 -5.52 1.05
C THR A 68 8.86 -6.28 1.68
N VAL A 69 8.98 -6.61 2.96
CA VAL A 69 7.91 -7.27 3.73
C VAL A 69 7.29 -6.24 4.65
N VAL A 70 5.98 -6.02 4.52
CA VAL A 70 5.21 -5.13 5.39
C VAL A 70 4.40 -5.99 6.34
N ILE A 71 4.73 -5.93 7.63
CA ILE A 71 3.99 -6.62 8.69
C ILE A 71 2.96 -5.65 9.25
N VAL A 72 1.69 -6.00 9.13
CA VAL A 72 0.57 -5.21 9.64
C VAL A 72 0.19 -5.76 11.01
N THR A 73 0.26 -4.93 12.04
CA THR A 73 0.05 -5.33 13.44
C THR A 73 -0.60 -4.21 14.26
N PRO A 74 -1.46 -4.53 15.24
CA PRO A 74 -1.99 -3.54 16.16
C PRO A 74 -0.96 -3.09 17.22
N ARG A 75 0.12 -3.86 17.44
CA ARG A 75 1.12 -3.58 18.49
C ARG A 75 2.53 -3.58 17.89
N PRO A 76 2.95 -2.49 17.24
CA PRO A 76 4.26 -2.43 16.58
C PRO A 76 5.43 -2.61 17.57
N GLY A 77 5.34 -2.02 18.78
CA GLY A 77 6.39 -2.11 19.78
C GLY A 77 6.74 -3.55 20.18
N SER A 78 5.74 -4.43 20.26
CA SER A 78 5.93 -5.85 20.57
C SER A 78 6.68 -6.60 19.45
N VAL A 79 6.38 -6.27 18.19
CA VAL A 79 7.05 -6.86 17.01
C VAL A 79 8.49 -6.38 16.87
N ILE A 80 8.77 -5.12 17.22
CA ILE A 80 10.13 -4.55 17.21
C ILE A 80 10.99 -5.17 18.34
N GLY A 81 10.41 -5.34 19.53
CA GLY A 81 11.13 -5.81 20.72
C GLY A 81 12.05 -4.75 21.32
N LEU A 82 12.74 -5.08 22.41
CA LEU A 82 13.70 -4.16 23.04
C LEU A 82 14.83 -3.86 22.05
N LYS A 83 15.02 -2.58 21.74
CA LYS A 83 16.05 -2.07 20.80
C LYS A 83 16.01 -2.68 19.39
N GLY A 84 14.87 -3.24 18.96
CA GLY A 84 14.78 -3.86 17.62
C GLY A 84 15.26 -5.31 17.54
N SER A 85 15.56 -5.95 18.68
CA SER A 85 16.09 -7.32 18.74
C SER A 85 15.24 -8.35 18.00
N ASN A 86 13.90 -8.21 17.99
CA ASN A 86 13.03 -9.14 17.30
C ASN A 86 13.07 -8.92 15.79
N LEU A 87 13.12 -7.66 15.34
CA LEU A 87 13.23 -7.34 13.92
C LEU A 87 14.54 -7.87 13.34
N GLU A 88 15.64 -7.73 14.08
CA GLU A 88 16.94 -8.27 13.68
C GLU A 88 16.91 -9.80 13.56
N LYS A 89 16.34 -10.51 14.55
CA LYS A 89 16.17 -11.97 14.50
C LYS A 89 15.35 -12.40 13.28
N ILE A 90 14.25 -11.72 12.98
CA ILE A 90 13.44 -12.00 11.78
C ILE A 90 14.26 -11.76 10.52
N GLY A 91 15.00 -10.64 10.45
CA GLY A 91 15.90 -10.32 9.35
C GLY A 91 16.94 -11.42 9.12
N GLN A 92 17.64 -11.86 10.17
CA GLN A 92 18.63 -12.94 10.10
C GLN A 92 18.01 -14.26 9.66
N LEU A 93 16.84 -14.64 10.18
CA LEU A 93 16.13 -15.87 9.79
C LEU A 93 15.74 -15.87 8.32
N LEU A 94 15.29 -14.73 7.79
CA LEU A 94 14.89 -14.62 6.40
C LEU A 94 16.11 -14.58 5.46
N THR A 95 17.16 -13.84 5.81
CA THR A 95 18.41 -13.78 5.02
C THR A 95 19.09 -15.15 4.91
N LYS A 96 18.98 -16.01 5.94
CA LYS A 96 19.50 -17.38 5.88
C LYS A 96 18.82 -18.26 4.82
N LYS A 97 17.55 -17.98 4.48
CA LYS A 97 16.78 -18.80 3.53
C LYS A 97 16.68 -18.18 2.14
N ILE A 98 16.90 -16.87 2.03
CA ILE A 98 16.67 -16.10 0.81
C ILE A 98 17.91 -15.29 0.52
N SER A 99 18.48 -15.47 -0.68
CA SER A 99 19.70 -14.78 -1.14
C SER A 99 19.51 -13.30 -1.48
N LYS A 100 18.26 -12.80 -1.47
CA LYS A 100 17.90 -11.41 -1.84
C LYS A 100 17.96 -10.48 -0.63
N LYS A 101 18.14 -9.18 -0.87
CA LYS A 101 18.13 -8.16 0.19
C LYS A 101 16.71 -7.99 0.73
N ILE A 102 16.53 -8.11 2.04
CA ILE A 102 15.21 -8.04 2.69
C ILE A 102 15.07 -6.74 3.46
N SER A 103 13.95 -6.05 3.26
CA SER A 103 13.59 -4.84 4.01
C SER A 103 12.27 -5.08 4.73
N ILE A 104 12.29 -5.06 6.06
CA ILE A 104 11.09 -5.26 6.89
C ILE A 104 10.53 -3.89 7.25
N LYS A 105 9.24 -3.68 6.99
CA LYS A 105 8.49 -2.49 7.39
C LYS A 105 7.34 -2.92 8.30
N ILE A 106 7.01 -2.10 9.28
CA ILE A 106 5.91 -2.36 10.20
C ILE A 106 4.83 -1.31 9.96
N LYS A 107 3.60 -1.76 9.79
CA LYS A 107 2.41 -0.90 9.64
C LYS A 107 1.50 -1.11 10.83
N GLU A 108 1.16 -0.03 11.51
CA GLU A 108 0.28 -0.07 12.68
C GLU A 108 -1.21 -0.11 12.26
N VAL A 109 -1.98 -0.97 12.93
CA VAL A 109 -3.44 -0.96 12.85
C VAL A 109 -3.99 -0.05 13.95
N LYS A 110 -4.48 1.14 13.55
CA LYS A 110 -5.03 2.14 14.48
C LYS A 110 -6.24 1.66 15.29
N ARG A 111 -7.05 0.77 14.72
CA ARG A 111 -8.30 0.26 15.33
C ARG A 111 -8.36 -1.28 15.19
N PRO A 112 -7.80 -2.04 16.15
CA PRO A 112 -7.77 -3.50 16.09
C PRO A 112 -9.17 -4.14 16.09
N GLU A 113 -10.16 -3.48 16.69
CA GLU A 113 -11.55 -3.97 16.78
C GLU A 113 -12.30 -3.88 15.44
N LEU A 114 -11.71 -3.20 14.46
CA LEU A 114 -12.17 -3.12 13.08
C LEU A 114 -11.30 -3.96 12.14
N ASP A 115 -10.62 -4.99 12.64
CA ASP A 115 -9.84 -5.93 11.84
C ASP A 115 -10.30 -7.36 12.10
N ALA A 116 -10.77 -8.03 11.05
CA ALA A 116 -11.39 -9.35 11.19
C ALA A 116 -10.38 -10.41 11.66
N GLN A 117 -9.12 -10.32 11.26
CA GLN A 117 -8.10 -11.30 11.62
C GLN A 117 -7.69 -11.17 13.08
N ILE A 118 -7.55 -9.94 13.58
CA ILE A 118 -7.19 -9.67 14.98
C ILE A 118 -8.32 -10.15 15.91
N ILE A 119 -9.58 -9.87 15.56
CA ILE A 119 -10.74 -10.37 16.31
C ILE A 119 -10.75 -11.91 16.34
N ALA A 120 -10.51 -12.56 15.20
CA ALA A 120 -10.47 -14.03 15.11
C ALA A 120 -9.37 -14.63 16.01
N ASN A 121 -8.16 -14.06 15.98
CA ASN A 121 -7.04 -14.49 16.82
C ASN A 121 -7.36 -14.28 18.32
N GLY A 122 -7.97 -13.14 18.67
CA GLY A 122 -8.35 -12.83 20.06
C GLY A 122 -9.38 -13.82 20.60
N ILE A 123 -10.40 -14.16 19.81
CA ILE A 123 -11.40 -15.17 20.16
C ILE A 123 -10.75 -16.54 20.32
N ALA A 124 -9.87 -16.92 19.39
CA ALA A 124 -9.18 -18.20 19.46
C ALA A 124 -8.38 -18.34 20.76
N LYS A 125 -7.57 -17.33 21.11
CA LYS A 125 -6.80 -17.30 22.37
C LYS A 125 -7.69 -17.42 23.61
N GLN A 126 -8.84 -16.74 23.63
CA GLN A 126 -9.76 -16.83 24.78
C GLN A 126 -10.39 -18.23 24.89
N VAL A 127 -10.72 -18.85 23.76
CA VAL A 127 -11.26 -20.22 23.72
C VAL A 127 -10.20 -21.25 24.12
N GLU A 128 -8.93 -21.07 23.76
CA GLU A 128 -7.80 -21.88 24.23
C GLU A 128 -7.65 -21.81 25.76
N ASN A 129 -7.83 -20.63 26.34
CA ASN A 129 -7.83 -20.40 27.78
C ASN A 129 -9.10 -20.89 28.50
N ARG A 130 -9.92 -21.73 27.85
CA ARG A 130 -11.17 -22.31 28.39
C ARG A 130 -12.25 -21.29 28.76
N ALA A 131 -12.19 -20.07 28.21
CA ALA A 131 -13.28 -19.11 28.40
C ALA A 131 -14.56 -19.59 27.70
N SER A 132 -15.72 -19.25 28.27
CA SER A 132 -17.01 -19.61 27.68
C SER A 132 -17.17 -18.98 26.29
N TYR A 133 -17.20 -19.82 25.25
CA TYR A 133 -17.28 -19.37 23.85
C TYR A 133 -18.48 -18.43 23.61
N ARG A 134 -19.61 -18.63 24.30
CA ARG A 134 -20.79 -17.75 24.18
C ARG A 134 -20.51 -16.33 24.68
N LYS A 135 -19.83 -16.21 25.83
CA LYS A 135 -19.46 -14.91 26.43
C LYS A 135 -18.42 -14.20 25.57
N VAL A 136 -17.39 -14.92 25.14
CA VAL A 136 -16.33 -14.40 24.26
C VAL A 136 -16.91 -13.84 22.97
N LEU A 137 -17.83 -14.58 22.34
CA LEU A 137 -18.49 -14.17 21.11
C LEU A 137 -19.34 -12.90 21.28
N LYS A 138 -20.23 -12.88 22.28
CA LYS A 138 -21.07 -11.70 22.55
C LYS A 138 -20.24 -10.48 22.90
N SER A 139 -19.19 -10.64 23.71
CA SER A 139 -18.29 -9.56 24.12
C SER A 139 -17.48 -9.00 22.94
N SER A 140 -16.96 -9.86 22.07
CA SER A 140 -16.21 -9.43 20.87
C SER A 140 -17.12 -8.67 19.90
N LEU A 141 -18.35 -9.15 19.76
CA LEU A 141 -19.36 -8.56 18.90
C LEU A 141 -19.82 -7.18 19.39
N SER A 142 -20.13 -7.04 20.69
CA SER A 142 -20.45 -5.73 21.27
C SER A 142 -19.29 -4.73 21.18
N THR A 143 -18.05 -5.20 21.42
CA THR A 143 -16.84 -4.36 21.34
C THR A 143 -16.63 -3.81 19.93
N SER A 144 -16.74 -4.65 18.89
CA SER A 144 -16.59 -4.19 17.51
C SER A 144 -17.71 -3.26 17.05
N MET A 145 -18.96 -3.52 17.46
CA MET A 145 -20.09 -2.64 17.14
C MET A 145 -19.93 -1.26 17.81
N LEU A 146 -19.50 -1.21 19.07
CA LEU A 146 -19.21 0.04 19.79
C LEU A 146 -18.12 0.88 19.08
N LYS A 147 -17.16 0.23 18.43
CA LYS A 147 -16.07 0.90 17.69
C LYS A 147 -16.46 1.32 16.27
N GLY A 148 -17.72 1.16 15.87
CA GLY A 148 -18.27 1.64 14.61
C GLY A 148 -18.26 0.62 13.47
N ALA A 149 -18.21 -0.68 13.77
CA ALA A 149 -18.50 -1.69 12.75
C ALA A 149 -19.98 -1.60 12.32
N GLN A 150 -20.26 -1.63 11.02
CA GLN A 150 -21.66 -1.60 10.53
C GLN A 150 -22.35 -2.97 10.63
N GLY A 151 -21.54 -4.03 10.72
CA GLY A 151 -22.03 -5.35 11.07
C GLY A 151 -20.89 -6.33 11.21
N LEU A 152 -21.14 -7.35 12.03
CA LEU A 152 -20.17 -8.37 12.37
C LEU A 152 -20.90 -9.71 12.47
N LYS A 153 -20.35 -10.71 11.80
CA LYS A 153 -20.79 -12.10 11.91
C LYS A 153 -19.60 -12.93 12.36
N ILE A 154 -19.78 -13.72 13.40
CA ILE A 154 -18.77 -14.64 13.90
C ILE A 154 -19.36 -16.04 13.93
N LYS A 155 -18.65 -17.00 13.32
CA LYS A 155 -19.01 -18.42 13.34
C LYS A 155 -17.87 -19.21 13.96
N ILE A 156 -18.19 -19.99 14.98
CA ILE A 156 -17.27 -20.95 15.60
C ILE A 156 -17.77 -22.36 15.29
N ALA A 157 -16.86 -23.27 14.95
CA ALA A 157 -17.18 -24.67 14.70
C ALA A 157 -16.12 -25.60 15.32
N GLY A 158 -16.58 -26.67 15.96
CA GLY A 158 -15.72 -27.67 16.60
C GLY A 158 -16.38 -28.30 17.83
N ARG A 159 -15.59 -28.92 18.71
CA ARG A 159 -16.06 -29.49 19.99
C ARG A 159 -16.24 -28.40 21.05
N LEU A 160 -17.30 -27.60 20.89
CA LEU A 160 -17.56 -26.42 21.71
C LEU A 160 -17.79 -26.81 23.18
N GLY A 161 -16.93 -26.33 24.07
CA GLY A 161 -16.99 -26.63 25.51
C GLY A 161 -16.63 -28.07 25.88
N GLY A 162 -15.96 -28.81 24.99
CA GLY A 162 -15.56 -30.21 25.25
C GLY A 162 -16.63 -31.26 24.93
N ALA A 163 -17.74 -30.86 24.31
CA ALA A 163 -18.76 -31.81 23.84
C ALA A 163 -18.17 -32.86 22.89
N GLU A 164 -18.70 -34.08 22.94
CA GLU A 164 -18.28 -35.19 22.09
C GLU A 164 -18.55 -34.89 20.60
N ILE A 165 -19.76 -34.42 20.29
CA ILE A 165 -20.18 -34.07 18.93
C ILE A 165 -19.79 -32.63 18.61
N ALA A 166 -19.09 -32.44 17.48
CA ALA A 166 -18.75 -31.12 16.97
C ALA A 166 -20.01 -30.36 16.53
N ARG A 167 -20.14 -29.11 16.98
CA ARG A 167 -21.26 -28.22 16.64
C ARG A 167 -20.75 -26.91 16.07
N SER A 168 -21.60 -26.24 15.29
CA SER A 168 -21.36 -24.87 14.86
C SER A 168 -22.29 -23.91 15.58
N PHE A 169 -21.74 -22.80 16.05
CA PHE A 169 -22.49 -21.70 16.66
C PHE A 169 -22.15 -20.40 15.93
N GLU A 170 -23.17 -19.60 15.63
CA GLU A 170 -23.03 -18.34 14.89
C GLU A 170 -23.72 -17.22 15.66
N VAL A 171 -23.06 -16.06 15.74
CA VAL A 171 -23.64 -14.82 16.24
C VAL A 171 -23.46 -13.76 15.16
N LYS A 172 -24.49 -12.98 14.90
CA LYS A 172 -24.48 -11.89 13.92
C LYS A 172 -25.16 -10.67 14.51
N GLU A 173 -24.56 -9.52 14.29
CA GLU A 173 -25.15 -8.22 14.59
C GLU A 173 -24.92 -7.26 13.42
N GLY A 174 -25.89 -6.38 13.17
CA GLY A 174 -25.82 -5.43 12.06
C GLY A 174 -25.90 -6.06 10.65
N ARG A 175 -25.44 -5.29 9.66
CA ARG A 175 -25.54 -5.65 8.23
C ARG A 175 -24.28 -6.39 7.77
N VAL A 176 -24.44 -7.54 7.10
CA VAL A 176 -23.31 -8.29 6.49
C VAL A 176 -23.71 -8.77 5.09
N PRO A 177 -23.70 -7.89 4.07
CA PRO A 177 -24.16 -8.19 2.71
C PRO A 177 -23.09 -8.94 1.90
N LEU A 178 -22.99 -10.26 2.08
CA LEU A 178 -21.93 -11.07 1.46
C LEU A 178 -21.96 -11.10 -0.07
N HIS A 179 -23.14 -10.98 -0.68
CA HIS A 179 -23.33 -11.01 -2.14
C HIS A 179 -23.01 -9.67 -2.82
N THR A 180 -23.02 -8.57 -2.07
CA THR A 180 -22.76 -7.24 -2.61
C THR A 180 -21.26 -7.03 -2.80
N LEU A 181 -20.82 -6.91 -4.06
CA LEU A 181 -19.39 -6.77 -4.39
C LEU A 181 -18.78 -5.45 -3.89
N ARG A 182 -19.54 -4.35 -3.93
CA ARG A 182 -19.11 -3.03 -3.42
C ARG A 182 -18.94 -2.97 -1.89
N ALA A 183 -19.52 -3.92 -1.16
CA ALA A 183 -19.43 -3.97 0.30
C ALA A 183 -18.00 -4.28 0.75
N ASN A 184 -17.41 -3.43 1.59
CA ASN A 184 -16.10 -3.66 2.18
C ASN A 184 -16.22 -4.67 3.32
N ILE A 185 -16.05 -5.94 2.97
CA ILE A 185 -16.08 -7.04 3.92
C ILE A 185 -14.65 -7.51 4.15
N ASP A 186 -14.27 -7.51 5.41
CA ASP A 186 -13.04 -8.07 5.90
C ASP A 186 -13.31 -9.46 6.49
N TYR A 187 -12.43 -10.41 6.20
CA TYR A 187 -12.60 -11.80 6.60
C TYR A 187 -11.36 -12.28 7.34
N GLY A 188 -11.57 -12.80 8.54
CA GLY A 188 -10.54 -13.37 9.39
C GLY A 188 -10.82 -14.83 9.69
N PHE A 189 -9.77 -15.64 9.73
CA PHE A 189 -9.83 -17.03 10.13
C PHE A 189 -8.72 -17.35 11.11
N SER A 190 -9.08 -17.97 12.23
CA SER A 190 -8.13 -18.48 13.21
C SER A 190 -8.57 -19.85 13.70
N GLU A 191 -7.60 -20.66 14.06
CA GLU A 191 -7.79 -21.96 14.69
C GLU A 191 -7.36 -21.86 16.15
N ALA A 192 -8.19 -22.38 17.05
CA ALA A 192 -7.91 -22.51 18.47
C ALA A 192 -7.53 -23.97 18.76
N GLN A 193 -6.34 -24.17 19.32
CA GLN A 193 -5.85 -25.50 19.69
C GLN A 193 -6.26 -25.80 21.14
N THR A 194 -7.34 -26.55 21.30
CA THR A 194 -7.85 -26.96 22.61
C THR A 194 -7.48 -28.40 22.93
N THR A 195 -7.57 -28.80 24.20
CA THR A 195 -7.32 -30.19 24.64
C THR A 195 -8.23 -31.21 23.97
N TYR A 196 -9.43 -30.80 23.54
CA TYR A 196 -10.42 -31.67 22.91
C TYR A 196 -10.31 -31.69 21.38
N GLY A 197 -9.37 -30.94 20.80
CA GLY A 197 -9.17 -30.81 19.35
C GLY A 197 -9.15 -29.35 18.89
N ILE A 198 -9.35 -29.17 17.59
CA ILE A 198 -9.26 -27.86 16.93
C ILE A 198 -10.64 -27.22 16.85
N ILE A 199 -10.74 -25.95 17.21
CA ILE A 199 -11.94 -25.13 17.04
C ILE A 199 -11.64 -24.04 16.00
N GLY A 200 -12.41 -24.01 14.91
CA GLY A 200 -12.27 -22.99 13.87
C GLY A 200 -13.12 -21.76 14.15
N VAL A 201 -12.53 -20.57 14.10
CA VAL A 201 -13.18 -19.26 14.26
C VAL A 201 -13.14 -18.51 12.94
N LYS A 202 -14.32 -18.17 12.41
CA LYS A 202 -14.49 -17.37 11.19
C LYS A 202 -15.19 -16.06 11.52
N VAL A 203 -14.61 -14.95 11.09
CA VAL A 203 -15.12 -13.60 11.35
C VAL A 203 -15.36 -12.89 10.02
N TRP A 204 -16.55 -12.31 9.84
CA TRP A 204 -16.89 -11.42 8.74
C TRP A 204 -17.24 -10.05 9.30
N LEU A 205 -16.46 -9.04 8.98
CA LEU A 205 -16.63 -7.68 9.44
C LEU A 205 -16.99 -6.78 8.26
N PHE A 206 -18.11 -6.09 8.36
CA PHE A 206 -18.57 -5.12 7.37
C PHE A 206 -18.23 -3.70 7.84
N LYS A 207 -17.36 -3.02 7.07
CA LYS A 207 -16.87 -1.67 7.38
C LYS A 207 -17.66 -0.56 6.66
N GLY A 208 -18.61 -0.92 5.79
CA GLY A 208 -19.34 -0.02 4.91
C GLY A 208 -19.18 -0.34 3.44
N GLU A 209 -19.78 0.47 2.58
CA GLU A 209 -19.66 0.34 1.13
C GLU A 209 -18.57 1.27 0.60
N VAL A 210 -17.79 0.81 -0.38
CA VAL A 210 -16.84 1.68 -1.09
C VAL A 210 -17.53 2.19 -2.34
N LEU A 211 -17.82 3.49 -2.36
CA LEU A 211 -18.31 4.18 -3.56
C LEU A 211 -17.09 4.72 -4.34
N GLY A 212 -16.97 4.32 -5.60
CA GLY A 212 -15.88 4.75 -6.49
C GLY A 212 -14.71 3.77 -6.61
N ARG A 213 -13.82 4.07 -7.56
CA ARG A 213 -12.64 3.27 -7.88
C ARG A 213 -11.48 3.69 -6.96
N GLN A 214 -11.60 3.44 -5.65
CA GLN A 214 -10.50 3.75 -4.73
C GLN A 214 -9.37 2.73 -4.87
N THR A 215 -8.43 3.01 -5.77
CA THR A 215 -7.07 2.45 -5.78
C THR A 215 -6.21 3.12 -4.72
N ASN A 216 -6.66 3.14 -3.46
CA ASN A 216 -5.82 3.58 -2.34
C ASN A 216 -4.95 2.40 -1.88
N SER A 217 -4.07 1.97 -2.79
CA SER A 217 -2.94 1.14 -2.44
C SER A 217 -1.93 2.04 -1.73
N ASP A 218 -1.81 1.92 -0.40
CA ASP A 218 -0.75 2.61 0.36
C ASP A 218 0.65 2.38 -0.24
N ALA A 219 0.84 1.27 -0.97
CA ALA A 219 2.07 0.97 -1.71
C ALA A 219 2.41 2.02 -2.81
N GLY A 220 1.42 2.71 -3.40
CA GLY A 220 1.65 3.81 -4.34
C GLY A 220 2.08 5.11 -3.64
N GLN A 221 1.65 5.32 -2.40
CA GLN A 221 2.02 6.50 -1.62
C GLN A 221 3.47 6.46 -1.10
N VAL A 222 4.07 5.26 -1.00
CA VAL A 222 5.49 5.12 -0.62
C VAL A 222 6.43 5.35 -1.82
N ILE A 223 5.92 5.46 -3.05
CA ILE A 223 6.76 5.51 -4.25
C ILE A 223 6.70 6.86 -4.98
N ASN A 224 5.65 7.68 -4.85
CA ASN A 224 5.64 9.04 -5.41
C ASN A 224 4.66 9.96 -4.67
N LYS A 225 5.08 10.57 -3.55
CA LYS A 225 4.56 11.89 -3.21
C LYS A 225 5.22 12.91 -4.14
N LYS A 226 4.74 13.00 -5.39
CA LYS A 226 4.64 14.35 -5.96
C LYS A 226 3.57 15.01 -5.09
N PRO A 227 3.87 16.11 -4.39
CA PRO A 227 2.83 16.82 -3.65
C PRO A 227 1.71 17.09 -4.64
N PHE A 228 0.47 16.83 -4.20
CA PHE A 228 -0.70 17.33 -4.89
C PHE A 228 -0.45 18.83 -5.08
N ARG A 229 -0.09 19.24 -6.30
CA ARG A 229 0.12 20.65 -6.62
C ARG A 229 -1.23 21.29 -6.40
N GLU A 230 -1.35 22.06 -5.33
CA GLU A 230 -2.49 22.93 -5.13
C GLU A 230 -2.68 23.72 -6.41
N ARG A 231 -3.92 23.79 -6.87
CA ARG A 231 -4.32 24.42 -8.13
C ARG A 231 -3.92 25.91 -8.20
N GLY A 232 -3.32 26.49 -7.16
CA GLY A 232 -2.74 27.83 -7.10
C GLY A 232 -1.38 28.01 -7.79
N ASP A 233 -0.57 26.96 -7.98
CA ASP A 233 0.75 27.13 -8.63
C ASP A 233 0.65 27.35 -10.15
N ALA A 234 -0.45 26.90 -10.77
CA ALA A 234 -0.73 27.18 -12.18
C ALA A 234 -1.03 28.67 -12.42
N VAL A 235 -1.69 29.33 -11.47
CA VAL A 235 -2.01 30.77 -11.55
C VAL A 235 -0.73 31.60 -11.43
N LYS A 236 0.15 31.28 -10.47
CA LYS A 236 1.42 32.00 -10.28
C LYS A 236 2.38 31.88 -11.47
N ASN A 237 2.36 30.73 -12.17
CA ASN A 237 3.18 30.57 -13.39
C ASN A 237 2.58 31.31 -14.58
N PHE A 238 1.26 31.44 -14.67
CA PHE A 238 0.60 32.21 -15.72
C PHE A 238 0.94 33.71 -15.63
N ASP A 239 0.90 34.27 -14.41
CA ASP A 239 1.25 35.68 -14.15
C ASP A 239 2.73 35.96 -14.46
N LYS A 240 3.64 35.03 -14.14
CA LYS A 240 5.05 35.17 -14.51
C LYS A 240 5.27 35.15 -16.03
N THR A 241 4.53 34.31 -16.76
CA THR A 241 4.64 34.27 -18.23
C THR A 241 4.05 35.52 -18.90
N LEU A 242 2.99 36.12 -18.33
CA LEU A 242 2.45 37.39 -18.82
C LEU A 242 3.42 38.54 -18.58
N ASN A 243 3.95 38.68 -17.35
CA ASN A 243 4.93 39.72 -17.03
C ASN A 243 6.22 39.62 -17.88
N ASN A 244 6.66 38.41 -18.23
CA ASN A 244 7.81 38.23 -19.11
C ASN A 244 7.50 38.57 -20.57
N ARG A 245 6.28 38.33 -21.05
CA ARG A 245 5.84 38.74 -22.40
C ARG A 245 5.69 40.25 -22.51
N GLU A 246 5.12 40.90 -21.51
CA GLU A 246 5.00 42.36 -21.48
C GLU A 246 6.37 43.03 -21.48
N LYS A 247 7.32 42.55 -20.66
CA LYS A 247 8.71 43.04 -20.68
C LYS A 247 9.44 42.80 -22.01
N ALA A 248 9.11 41.72 -22.71
CA ALA A 248 9.67 41.45 -24.04
C ALA A 248 9.11 42.42 -25.09
N ASN A 249 7.80 42.70 -25.06
CA ASN A 249 7.14 43.64 -25.96
C ASN A 249 7.58 45.10 -25.71
N GLU A 250 7.77 45.50 -24.45
CA GLU A 250 8.33 46.83 -24.11
C GLU A 250 9.76 47.00 -24.62
N LYS A 251 10.59 45.94 -24.58
CA LYS A 251 11.93 45.99 -25.18
C LYS A 251 11.87 46.12 -26.70
N GLN A 252 10.92 45.45 -27.34
CA GLN A 252 10.78 45.44 -28.79
C GLN A 252 10.25 46.80 -29.31
N THR A 253 9.29 47.40 -28.61
CA THR A 253 8.78 48.76 -28.90
C THR A 253 9.86 49.82 -28.71
N ARG A 254 10.61 49.80 -27.60
CA ARG A 254 11.75 50.73 -27.41
C ARG A 254 12.85 50.59 -28.49
N LEU A 255 13.00 49.41 -29.09
CA LEU A 255 13.92 49.17 -30.21
C LEU A 255 13.37 49.71 -31.54
N LEU A 256 12.05 49.73 -31.72
CA LEU A 256 11.37 50.31 -32.89
C LEU A 256 11.36 51.84 -32.81
N ASP A 257 11.05 52.42 -31.65
CA ASP A 257 11.10 53.88 -31.44
C ASP A 257 12.52 54.42 -31.67
N LYS A 258 13.55 53.64 -31.30
CA LYS A 258 14.94 53.98 -31.61
C LYS A 258 15.25 53.91 -33.09
N LYS A 259 14.57 53.07 -33.86
CA LYS A 259 14.76 52.97 -35.32
C LYS A 259 14.08 54.10 -36.07
N ASP A 260 12.92 54.56 -35.61
CA ASP A 260 12.16 55.60 -36.31
C ASP A 260 12.75 57.00 -36.12
N GLY A 261 13.57 57.20 -35.08
CA GLY A 261 14.33 58.45 -34.87
C GLY A 261 15.70 58.50 -35.55
N LEU A 262 16.17 57.43 -36.19
CA LEU A 262 17.48 57.37 -36.81
C LEU A 262 17.42 57.86 -38.25
N SER A 263 18.37 58.71 -38.62
CA SER A 263 18.57 59.12 -40.01
C SER A 263 18.83 57.91 -40.91
N LYS A 264 18.47 57.98 -42.20
CA LYS A 264 18.67 56.86 -43.15
C LYS A 264 20.10 56.30 -43.13
N ASP A 265 21.08 57.17 -42.98
CA ASP A 265 22.50 56.80 -42.91
C ASP A 265 22.84 55.96 -41.67
N GLU A 266 22.20 56.24 -40.54
CA GLU A 266 22.40 55.47 -39.30
C GLU A 266 21.69 54.10 -39.35
N VAL A 267 20.52 54.03 -40.00
CA VAL A 267 19.80 52.75 -40.21
C VAL A 267 20.63 51.80 -41.08
N ASP A 268 21.30 52.33 -42.11
CA ASP A 268 22.19 51.53 -42.97
C ASP A 268 23.46 51.07 -42.25
N LEU A 269 24.04 51.90 -41.38
CA LEU A 269 25.16 51.51 -40.51
C LEU A 269 24.79 50.38 -39.53
N LEU A 270 23.58 50.43 -38.96
CA LEU A 270 23.06 49.38 -38.07
C LEU A 270 22.77 48.07 -38.81
N ASN A 271 22.25 48.15 -40.04
CA ASN A 271 22.03 46.97 -40.88
C ASN A 271 23.35 46.34 -41.35
N LYS A 272 24.36 47.15 -41.72
CA LYS A 272 25.71 46.65 -42.05
C LYS A 272 26.36 45.93 -40.86
N LYS A 273 26.26 46.48 -39.64
CA LYS A 273 26.79 45.82 -38.43
C LYS A 273 26.10 44.51 -38.11
N LYS A 274 24.79 44.39 -38.36
CA LYS A 274 24.07 43.12 -38.17
C LYS A 274 24.52 42.07 -39.18
N PHE A 275 24.68 42.44 -40.45
CA PHE A 275 25.10 41.50 -41.49
C PHE A 275 26.52 40.96 -41.26
N SER A 276 27.45 41.81 -40.78
CA SER A 276 28.81 41.34 -40.46
C SER A 276 28.83 40.38 -39.26
N ALA A 277 27.99 40.62 -38.25
CA ALA A 277 27.97 39.79 -37.03
C ALA A 277 27.37 38.39 -37.26
N SER A 278 26.42 38.24 -38.16
CA SER A 278 25.87 36.93 -38.54
C SER A 278 26.85 36.13 -39.39
N PHE A 279 27.62 36.77 -40.28
CA PHE A 279 28.56 36.08 -41.17
C PHE A 279 29.83 35.59 -40.45
N SER A 280 30.20 36.21 -39.34
CA SER A 280 31.32 35.74 -38.49
C SER A 280 30.96 34.51 -37.67
N LYS A 281 29.68 34.32 -37.29
CA LYS A 281 29.28 33.17 -36.46
C LYS A 281 29.14 31.86 -37.21
N GLU A 282 28.81 31.89 -38.51
CA GLU A 282 28.64 30.66 -39.29
C GLU A 282 29.97 30.05 -39.79
N ARG A 283 31.09 30.78 -39.73
CA ARG A 283 32.40 30.25 -40.17
C ARG A 283 33.17 29.51 -39.08
N ASP A 284 32.87 29.75 -37.82
CA ASP A 284 33.59 29.10 -36.71
C ASP A 284 33.03 27.70 -36.39
N ASP A 285 31.77 27.41 -36.75
CA ASP A 285 31.11 26.14 -36.41
C ASP A 285 31.37 25.01 -37.44
N SER A 286 32.07 25.27 -38.56
CA SER A 286 32.27 24.28 -39.63
C SER A 286 33.63 23.56 -39.67
N ASN A 287 34.52 23.77 -38.70
CA ASN A 287 35.88 23.18 -38.71
C ASN A 287 36.17 22.18 -37.56
N GLU A 288 35.15 21.68 -36.88
CA GLU A 288 35.28 20.68 -35.79
C GLU A 288 34.63 19.32 -36.15
N GLN A 289 35.03 18.71 -37.27
CA GLN A 289 34.82 17.28 -37.52
C GLN A 289 36.05 16.72 -38.25
N ASP A 290 36.46 15.50 -37.91
CA ASP A 290 37.53 14.67 -38.52
C ASP A 290 38.92 14.66 -37.85
N ILE A 291 38.99 14.17 -36.60
CA ILE A 291 40.12 13.35 -36.12
C ILE A 291 39.55 12.23 -35.25
N GLY A 292 39.60 10.98 -35.72
CA GLY A 292 39.25 9.81 -34.91
C GLY A 292 38.71 8.61 -35.69
N GLY A 293 39.55 8.05 -36.57
CA GLY A 293 39.54 6.63 -36.92
C GLY A 293 40.64 5.90 -36.17
#